data_AF-A0A957VDG0-F1
#
_entry.id   AF-A0A957VDG0-F1
#
_cell.length_a   1.000
_cell.length_b   1.000
_cell.length_c   1.000
_cell.angle_alpha   90.00
_cell.angle_beta   90.00
_cell.angle_gamma   90.00
#
_symmetry.space_group_name_H-M   'P 1'
#
loop_
_entity.id
_entity.type
_entity.pdbx_description
1 polymer ?
#
loop_
_entity_poly.entity_id
_entity_poly.type
_entity_poly.pdbx_seq_one_letter_code
_entity_poly.pdbx_strand_id
1 'polypeptide(L)' 'MKLRVLSAADVHQALPMGRAIEVMRSAFGQLSANQSVVPLRTRVETDRGLVLLMPAFMQQSRDLAFKVVSIW' A
#
# COMPACT_ATOMS: atom_id res chain seq x y z
N MET A 1 -22.39 8.32 2.86
CA MET A 1 -21.02 8.16 2.30
C MET A 1 -21.08 7.12 1.19
N LYS A 2 -20.34 7.28 0.08
CA LYS A 2 -20.28 6.28 -1.01
C LYS A 2 -18.88 5.70 -1.09
N LEU A 3 -18.76 4.37 -1.08
CA LEU A 3 -17.48 3.68 -1.29
C LEU A 3 -17.21 3.59 -2.80
N ARG A 4 -16.01 4.00 -3.22
CA ARG A 4 -15.57 3.81 -4.61
C ARG A 4 -14.85 2.47 -4.72
N VAL A 5 -15.31 1.64 -5.66
CA VAL A 5 -14.68 0.36 -6.01
C VAL A 5 -14.02 0.54 -7.37
N LEU A 6 -12.74 0.15 -7.47
CA LEU A 6 -11.95 0.22 -8.70
C LEU A 6 -11.54 -1.19 -9.11
N SER A 7 -11.74 -1.51 -10.38
CA SER A 7 -11.26 -2.76 -10.99
C SER A 7 -9.76 -2.69 -11.27
N ALA A 8 -9.17 -3.83 -11.65
CA ALA A 8 -7.77 -3.88 -12.10
C ALA A 8 -7.52 -2.97 -13.31
N ALA A 9 -8.48 -2.86 -14.24
CA ALA A 9 -8.38 -2.00 -15.40
C ALA A 9 -8.39 -0.51 -15.01
N ASP A 10 -9.24 -0.13 -14.06
CA ASP A 10 -9.29 1.25 -13.55
C ASP A 10 -7.97 1.64 -12.88
N VAL A 11 -7.41 0.73 -12.06
CA VAL A 11 -6.13 0.94 -11.38
C VAL A 11 -4.98 1.07 -12.39
N HIS A 12 -4.95 0.23 -13.43
CA HIS A 12 -3.92 0.29 -14.48
C HIS A 12 -3.97 1.62 -15.24
N GLN A 13 -5.15 2.14 -15.55
CA GLN A 13 -5.31 3.43 -16.22
C GLN A 13 -4.94 4.61 -15.31
N ALA A 14 -5.24 4.51 -14.01
CA ALA A 14 -5.03 5.60 -13.05
C ALA A 14 -3.55 5.78 -12.61
N LEU A 15 -2.67 4.81 -12.84
CA LEU A 15 -1.31 4.79 -12.30
C LEU A 15 -0.24 4.62 -13.40
N PRO A 16 0.03 5.67 -14.21
CA PRO A 16 1.15 5.64 -15.16
C PRO A 16 2.49 5.55 -14.42
N MET A 17 3.44 4.80 -14.99
CA MET A 17 4.69 4.44 -14.30
C MET A 17 5.51 5.65 -13.82
N GLY A 18 5.58 6.73 -14.61
CA GLY A 18 6.28 7.95 -14.19
C GLY A 18 5.71 8.56 -12.90
N ARG A 19 4.38 8.52 -12.74
CA ARG A 19 3.75 9.01 -11.51
C ARG A 19 4.01 8.07 -10.33
N ALA A 20 4.00 6.75 -10.57
CA ALA A 20 4.31 5.76 -9.55
C ALA A 20 5.73 5.95 -8.99
N ILE A 21 6.72 6.21 -9.84
CA ILE A 21 8.11 6.48 -9.43
C ILE A 21 8.19 7.69 -8.48
N GLU A 22 7.56 8.81 -8.84
CA GLU A 22 7.60 10.02 -8.03
C GLU A 22 6.89 9.86 -6.68
N VAL A 23 5.77 9.13 -6.65
CA VAL A 23 5.08 8.82 -5.39
C VAL A 23 5.96 7.93 -4.50
N MET A 24 6.59 6.90 -5.07
CA MET A 24 7.48 6.01 -4.31
C MET A 24 8.74 6.73 -3.81
N ARG A 25 9.32 7.65 -4.60
CA ARG A 25 10.43 8.51 -4.16
C ARG A 25 10.05 9.27 -2.88
N SER A 26 8.88 9.92 -2.88
CA SER A 26 8.40 10.66 -1.70
C SER A 26 8.13 9.73 -0.51
N ALA A 27 7.45 8.60 -0.73
CA ALA A 27 7.12 7.65 0.33
C ALA A 27 8.37 7.07 1.01
N PHE A 28 9.39 6.68 0.23
CA PHE A 28 10.66 6.20 0.80
C PHE A 28 11.45 7.32 1.49
N GLY A 29 11.39 8.55 0.99
CA GLY A 29 11.93 9.72 1.68
C GLY A 29 11.31 9.88 3.07
N GLN A 30 9.98 9.89 3.16
CA GLN A 30 9.26 9.95 4.43
C GLN A 30 9.60 8.78 5.36
N LEU A 31 9.69 7.55 4.82
CA LEU A 31 10.07 6.37 5.58
C LEU A 31 11.46 6.52 6.21
N SER A 32 12.47 6.91 5.42
CA SER A 32 13.84 7.10 5.91
C SER A 32 13.98 8.24 6.92
N ALA A 33 13.08 9.23 6.86
CA ALA A 33 13.03 10.35 7.78
C ALA A 33 12.23 10.06 9.07
N ASN A 34 11.74 8.82 9.26
CA ASN A 34 10.82 8.45 10.34
C ASN A 34 9.50 9.24 10.33
N GLN A 35 9.07 9.72 9.16
CA GLN A 35 7.83 10.49 8.94
C GLN A 35 6.68 9.61 8.43
N SER A 36 6.66 8.35 8.86
CA SER A 36 5.63 7.39 8.47
C SER A 36 5.40 6.37 9.57
N VAL A 37 4.19 5.81 9.60
CA VAL A 37 3.85 4.66 10.45
C VAL A 37 3.68 3.46 9.54
N VAL A 38 4.69 2.61 9.48
CA VAL A 38 4.72 1.40 8.66
C VAL A 38 5.15 0.23 9.54
N PRO A 39 4.21 -0.42 10.25
CA PRO A 39 4.56 -1.57 11.09
C PRO A 39 5.03 -2.75 10.23
N LEU A 40 5.70 -3.71 10.87
CA LEU A 40 6.02 -4.96 10.22
C LEU A 40 4.73 -5.65 9.76
N ARG A 41 4.75 -6.22 8.54
CA ARG A 41 3.61 -6.91 7.96
C ARG A 41 3.12 -8.03 8.89
N THR A 42 1.80 -8.10 9.09
CA THR A 42 1.18 -9.21 9.82
C THR A 42 1.03 -10.41 8.89
N ARG A 43 1.31 -11.60 9.42
CA ARG A 43 1.24 -12.87 8.70
C ARG A 43 0.13 -13.73 9.29
N VAL A 44 -0.73 -14.27 8.44
CA VAL A 44 -1.72 -15.29 8.81
C VAL A 44 -1.45 -16.52 7.96
N GLU A 45 -0.78 -17.49 8.56
CA GLU A 45 -0.39 -18.74 7.90
C GLU A 45 -1.53 -19.76 7.95
N THR A 46 -1.68 -20.52 6.88
CA THR A 46 -2.63 -21.63 6.72
C THR A 46 -1.88 -22.86 6.22
N ASP A 47 -2.54 -24.01 6.21
CA ASP A 47 -2.03 -25.25 5.63
C ASP A 47 -1.69 -25.15 4.13
N ARG A 48 -2.37 -24.24 3.41
CA ARG A 48 -2.28 -24.12 1.95
C ARG A 48 -1.62 -22.82 1.45
N GLY A 49 -1.16 -21.96 2.34
CA GLY A 49 -0.66 -20.66 1.93
C GLY A 49 -0.63 -19.61 3.05
N LEU A 50 -0.47 -18.35 2.66
CA LEU A 50 -0.26 -17.22 3.57
C LEU A 50 -1.06 -16.00 3.14
N VAL A 51 -1.66 -15.31 4.10
CA VAL A 51 -2.20 -13.95 3.93
C VAL A 51 -1.30 -12.95 4.64
N LEU A 52 -0.99 -11.84 3.96
CA LEU A 52 -0.23 -10.72 4.49
C LEU A 52 -1.12 -9.49 4.62
N LEU A 53 -1.05 -8.83 5.78
CA LEU A 53 -1.63 -7.50 6.00
C LEU A 53 -0.51 -6.47 6.11
N MET A 54 -0.63 -5.39 5.33
CA MET A 54 0.41 -4.37 5.18
C MET A 54 -0.20 -2.96 5.29
N PRO A 55 -0.49 -2.46 6.51
CA PRO A 55 -0.96 -1.09 6.71
C PRO A 55 0.20 -0.08 6.63
N ALA A 56 -0.10 1.14 6.20
CA ALA A 56 0.83 2.26 6.19
C ALA A 56 0.10 3.59 6.33
N PHE A 57 0.70 4.51 7.09
CA PHE A 57 0.29 5.91 7.15
C PHE A 57 1.48 6.83 6.85
N MET A 58 1.35 7.66 5.83
CA MET A 58 2.36 8.66 5.45
C MET A 58 2.01 9.99 6.09
N GLN A 59 2.88 10.55 6.94
CA GLN A 59 2.51 11.73 7.74
C GLN A 59 2.41 13.00 6.88
N GLN A 60 3.27 13.15 5.88
CA GLN A 60 3.34 14.36 5.06
C GLN A 60 2.18 14.44 4.08
N SER A 61 1.89 13.34 3.37
CA SER A 61 0.79 13.29 2.41
C SER A 61 -0.57 12.98 3.04
N ARG A 62 -0.57 12.54 4.31
CA ARG A 62 -1.75 12.12 5.08
C ARG A 62 -2.47 10.90 4.46
N ASP A 63 -1.78 10.16 3.60
CA ASP A 63 -2.31 8.94 2.98
C ASP A 63 -2.36 7.80 4.02
N LEU A 64 -3.53 7.21 4.18
CA LEU A 64 -3.76 6.01 4.98
C LEU A 64 -4.27 4.89 4.08
N ALA A 65 -3.55 3.78 4.05
CA ALA A 65 -3.94 2.61 3.28
C ALA A 65 -3.52 1.31 3.96
N PHE A 66 -4.12 0.21 3.55
CA PHE A 66 -3.65 -1.13 3.87
C PHE A 66 -3.78 -2.01 2.63
N LYS A 67 -2.82 -2.92 2.47
CA LYS A 67 -2.86 -3.95 1.44
C LYS A 67 -3.08 -5.30 2.10
N VAL A 68 -4.01 -6.07 1.54
CA VAL A 68 -4.18 -7.49 1.84
C VAL A 68 -3.75 -8.27 0.60
N VAL A 69 -2.86 -9.24 0.75
CA VAL A 69 -2.42 -10.11 -0.33
C VAL A 69 -2.34 -11.55 0.15
N SER A 70 -2.82 -12.48 -0.66
CA SER A 70 -2.73 -13.92 -0.43
C SER A 70 -1.72 -14.55 -1.39
N ILE A 71 -1.04 -15.59 -0.90
CA ILE A 71 -0.09 -16.42 -1.66
C ILE A 71 -0.50 -17.86 -1.43
N TRP A 72 -0.74 -18.59 -2.51
CA TRP A 72 -1.14 -20.01 -2.54
C TRP A 72 -0.12 -20.80 -3.34
#